data_AF-A0AAD9ILD8-F1
#
_entry.id   AF-A0AAD9ILD8-F1
#
_cell.length_a   1.000
_cell.length_b   1.000
_cell.length_c   1.000
_cell.angle_alpha   90.00
_cell.angle_beta   90.00
_cell.angle_gamma   90.00
#
_symmetry.space_group_name_H-M   'P 1'
#
loop_
_entity.id
_entity.type
_entity.pdbx_description
1 polymer ?
#
loop_
_entity_poly.entity_id
_entity_poly.type
_entity_poly.pdbx_seq_one_letter_code
_entity_poly.pdbx_strand_id
1 'polypeptide(L)'
;MLYEPELFPGLIYRMVDPKIVLLIFVSGKVVLTGAKKREEIYAAFENIYPVLKEFKKGALMDSDPPPLPQITGPRAQPSVTPSSDLGAPPSQL
;
A
#
# COMPACT_ATOMS: atom_id res chain seq x y z
N MET A 1 8.33 5.97 -26.67
CA MET A 1 6.85 5.94 -26.58
C MET A 1 6.36 7.28 -27.08
N LEU A 2 5.38 7.32 -27.99
CA LEU A 2 4.82 8.57 -28.52
C LEU A 2 3.40 8.72 -27.97
N TYR A 3 3.10 9.84 -27.32
CA TYR A 3 1.80 10.14 -26.74
C TYR A 3 1.32 11.48 -27.31
N GLU A 4 0.33 11.44 -28.21
CA GLU A 4 -0.35 12.61 -28.79
C GLU A 4 -1.85 12.52 -28.48
N PRO A 5 -2.31 13.13 -27.38
CA PRO A 5 -3.69 12.98 -26.91
C PRO A 5 -4.75 13.60 -27.84
N GLU A 6 -4.37 14.52 -28.73
CA GLU A 6 -5.27 15.03 -29.78
C GLU A 6 -5.55 13.99 -30.87
N LEU A 7 -4.69 12.97 -31.04
CA LEU A 7 -4.84 11.96 -32.08
C LEU A 7 -5.58 10.70 -31.61
N PHE A 8 -5.49 10.32 -30.33
CA PHE A 8 -6.17 9.13 -29.81
C PHE A 8 -6.44 9.17 -28.28
N PRO A 9 -7.67 8.90 -27.82
CA PRO A 9 -8.07 9.00 -26.41
C PRO A 9 -7.59 7.83 -25.51
N GLY A 10 -6.69 6.97 -26.00
CA GLY A 10 -6.23 5.77 -25.30
C GLY A 10 -4.70 5.66 -25.23
N LEU A 11 -4.20 4.99 -24.19
CA LEU A 11 -2.79 4.61 -24.06
C LEU A 11 -2.52 3.36 -24.90
N ILE A 12 -1.51 3.43 -25.76
CA ILE A 12 -1.04 2.28 -26.55
C ILE A 12 0.19 1.69 -25.87
N TYR A 13 0.06 0.50 -25.31
CA TYR A 13 1.16 -0.25 -24.71
C TYR A 13 1.55 -1.43 -25.61
N ARG A 14 2.84 -1.54 -25.95
CA ARG A 14 3.38 -2.60 -26.80
C ARG A 14 4.20 -3.55 -25.94
N MET A 15 3.67 -4.73 -25.69
CA MET A 15 4.36 -5.79 -24.99
C MET A 15 5.27 -6.53 -25.97
N VAL A 16 6.51 -6.80 -25.55
CA VAL A 16 7.52 -7.49 -26.38
C VAL A 16 7.32 -9.00 -26.33
N ASP A 17 7.03 -9.53 -25.14
CA ASP A 17 6.78 -10.95 -24.90
C ASP A 17 5.66 -11.14 -23.86
N PRO A 18 4.51 -11.72 -24.24
CA PRO A 18 4.08 -12.03 -25.60
C PRO A 18 3.95 -10.77 -26.48
N LYS A 19 4.14 -10.92 -27.80
CA LYS A 19 4.07 -9.81 -28.77
C LYS A 19 2.63 -9.33 -28.98
N ILE A 20 2.14 -8.51 -28.06
CA ILE A 20 0.75 -8.04 -28.00
C ILE A 20 0.73 -6.52 -27.88
N VAL A 21 -0.29 -5.91 -28.48
CA VAL A 21 -0.58 -4.48 -28.30
C VAL A 21 -1.83 -4.34 -27.44
N LEU A 22 -1.73 -3.51 -26.41
CA LEU A 22 -2.80 -3.17 -25.49
C LEU A 22 -3.24 -1.72 -25.74
N LEU A 23 -4.55 -1.51 -25.85
CA LEU A 23 -5.17 -0.19 -25.90
C LEU A 23 -5.96 0.00 -24.62
N ILE A 24 -5.52 0.92 -23.78
CA ILE A 24 -6.12 1.19 -22.47
C ILE A 24 -6.82 2.54 -22.53
N PHE A 25 -8.11 2.58 -22.22
CA PHE A 25 -8.89 3.81 -22.20
C PHE A 25 -9.11 4.28 -20.76
N VAL A 26 -9.23 5.59 -20.57
CA VAL A 26 -9.53 6.21 -19.26
C VAL A 26 -10.84 5.71 -18.63
N SER A 27 -11.74 5.14 -19.43
CA SER A 27 -12.97 4.47 -18.95
C SER A 27 -12.72 3.14 -18.24
N GLY A 28 -11.49 2.63 -18.23
CA GLY A 28 -11.14 1.30 -17.72
C GLY A 28 -11.33 0.18 -18.75
N LYS A 29 -11.82 0.49 -19.96
CA LYS A 29 -11.86 -0.49 -21.07
C LYS A 29 -10.44 -0.79 -21.53
N VAL A 30 -10.15 -2.07 -21.73
CA VAL A 30 -8.86 -2.56 -22.25
C VAL A 30 -9.12 -3.43 -23.46
N VAL A 31 -8.40 -3.19 -24.55
CA VAL A 31 -8.40 -4.02 -25.76
C VAL A 31 -7.02 -4.63 -25.93
N LEU A 32 -6.95 -5.97 -26.07
CA LEU A 32 -5.73 -6.70 -26.35
C LEU A 32 -5.80 -7.23 -27.79
N THR A 33 -4.74 -7.00 -28.57
CA THR A 33 -4.67 -7.44 -29.98
C THR A 33 -3.27 -7.93 -30.35
N GLY A 34 -3.19 -8.77 -31.38
CA GLY A 34 -1.93 -9.36 -31.87
C GLY A 34 -1.57 -10.71 -31.27
N ALA A 35 -2.39 -11.25 -30.35
CA ALA A 35 -2.20 -12.59 -29.82
C ALA A 35 -2.52 -13.66 -30.88
N LYS A 36 -1.68 -14.69 -30.99
CA LYS A 36 -1.92 -15.87 -31.84
C LYS A 36 -2.65 -16.97 -31.12
N LYS A 37 -2.54 -17.00 -29.79
CA LYS A 37 -3.17 -17.99 -28.93
C LYS A 37 -3.87 -17.30 -27.77
N ARG A 38 -4.85 -17.98 -27.18
CA ARG A 38 -5.64 -17.44 -26.08
C ARG A 38 -4.79 -17.28 -24.82
N GLU A 39 -3.83 -18.17 -24.59
CA GLU A 39 -2.93 -18.16 -23.45
C GLU A 39 -2.07 -16.90 -23.40
N GLU A 40 -1.68 -16.37 -24.57
CA GLU A 40 -0.92 -15.11 -24.67
C GLU A 40 -1.75 -13.91 -24.19
N ILE A 41 -3.07 -13.93 -24.41
CA ILE A 41 -3.98 -12.88 -23.92
C ILE A 41 -4.01 -12.89 -22.40
N TYR A 42 -4.15 -14.07 -21.79
CA TYR A 42 -4.16 -14.20 -20.34
C TYR A 42 -2.82 -13.77 -19.73
N ALA A 43 -1.70 -14.22 -20.29
CA ALA A 43 -0.37 -13.81 -19.84
C ALA A 43 -0.16 -12.29 -19.93
N ALA A 44 -0.56 -11.66 -21.04
CA ALA A 44 -0.44 -10.22 -21.19
C ALA A 44 -1.33 -9.45 -20.20
N PHE A 45 -2.53 -9.96 -19.91
CA PHE A 45 -3.43 -9.35 -18.95
C PHE A 45 -2.88 -9.45 -17.52
N GLU A 46 -2.39 -10.63 -17.10
CA GLU A 46 -1.76 -10.84 -15.79
C GLU A 46 -0.54 -9.92 -15.59
N ASN A 47 0.26 -9.72 -16.64
CA ASN A 47 1.42 -8.83 -16.58
C ASN A 47 1.05 -7.35 -16.35
N ILE A 48 -0.04 -6.88 -16.95
CA ILE A 48 -0.43 -5.45 -16.88
C ILE A 48 -1.40 -5.16 -15.73
N TYR A 49 -2.14 -6.15 -15.24
CA TYR A 49 -3.17 -5.98 -14.21
C TYR A 49 -2.67 -5.32 -12.92
N PRO A 50 -1.48 -5.66 -12.36
CA PRO A 50 -0.94 -4.99 -11.19
C PRO A 50 -0.71 -3.49 -11.41
N VAL A 51 -0.19 -3.13 -12.59
CA VAL A 51 0.07 -1.75 -13.00
C VAL A 51 -1.25 -0.98 -13.10
N LEU A 52 -2.26 -1.54 -13.77
CA LEU A 52 -3.58 -0.91 -13.88
C LEU A 52 -4.24 -0.70 -12.52
N LYS A 53 -4.04 -1.61 -11.57
CA LYS A 53 -4.57 -1.52 -10.20
C LYS A 53 -3.91 -0.38 -9.43
N GLU A 54 -2.61 -0.18 -9.58
CA GLU A 54 -1.86 0.91 -8.94
C GLU A 54 -2.34 2.30 -9.40
N PHE A 55 -2.66 2.46 -10.69
CA PHE A 55 -3.12 3.73 -11.25
C PHE A 55 -4.64 3.96 -11.17
N LYS A 56 -5.38 3.10 -10.44
CA LYS A 56 -6.82 3.32 -10.22
C LYS A 56 -7.02 4.57 -9.36
N LYS A 57 -7.54 5.64 -9.98
CA LYS A 57 -7.96 6.86 -9.27
C LYS A 57 -9.03 6.50 -8.22
N GLY A 58 -8.62 6.47 -6.95
CA GLY A 58 -9.42 6.04 -5.81
C GLY A 58 -8.74 5.02 -4.89
N ALA A 59 -7.68 4.34 -5.33
CA ALA A 59 -6.98 3.35 -4.49
C ALA A 59 -6.24 3.97 -3.28
N LEU A 60 -5.99 5.29 -3.30
CA LEU A 60 -5.44 6.03 -2.16
C LEU A 60 -6.50 6.44 -1.11
N MET A 61 -7.76 6.02 -1.27
CA MET A 61 -8.86 6.34 -0.34
C MET A 61 -9.41 5.13 0.41
N ASP A 62 -9.00 3.89 0.07
CA ASP A 62 -9.58 2.65 0.64
C ASP A 62 -8.68 1.92 1.65
N SER A 63 -7.48 2.44 1.97
CA SER A 63 -6.78 1.99 3.18
C SER A 63 -7.15 2.93 4.30
N ASP A 64 -8.02 2.50 5.20
CA ASP A 64 -8.10 3.11 6.53
C ASP A 64 -6.66 3.38 7.01
N PRO A 65 -6.33 4.60 7.48
CA PRO A 65 -5.01 4.86 8.00
C PRO A 65 -4.71 3.79 9.04
N PRO A 66 -3.53 3.14 9.02
CA PRO A 66 -3.18 2.17 10.04
C PRO A 66 -3.42 2.83 11.40
N PRO A 67 -4.09 2.15 12.35
CA PRO A 67 -4.37 2.75 13.65
C PRO A 67 -3.07 3.31 14.19
N LEU A 68 -3.09 4.59 14.59
CA LEU A 68 -1.92 5.26 15.13
C LEU A 68 -1.29 4.35 16.20
N PRO A 69 0.05 4.21 16.23
CA PRO A 69 0.72 3.48 17.28
C PRO A 69 0.24 4.04 18.62
N GLN A 70 -0.52 3.23 19.38
CA GLN A 70 -0.91 3.60 20.72
C GLN A 70 0.38 3.68 21.51
N ILE A 71 0.84 4.91 21.82
CA ILE A 71 1.96 5.13 22.72
C ILE A 71 1.46 4.69 24.10
N THR A 72 1.54 3.39 24.36
CA THR A 72 1.42 2.83 25.69
C THR A 72 2.69 3.24 26.41
N GLY A 73 2.70 4.49 26.90
CA GLY A 73 3.74 4.93 27.82
C GLY A 73 3.74 3.97 29.01
N PRO A 74 4.92 3.64 29.57
CA PRO A 74 4.96 2.90 30.82
C PRO A 74 4.18 3.71 31.85
N ARG A 75 3.11 3.10 32.39
CA ARG A 75 2.34 3.62 33.52
C ARG A 75 3.33 3.98 34.62
N ALA A 76 3.55 5.27 34.86
CA ALA A 76 4.31 5.72 36.01
C ALA A 76 3.58 5.20 37.26
N GLN A 77 4.17 4.21 37.93
CA GLN A 77 3.73 3.80 39.25
C GLN A 77 4.08 4.95 40.20
N PRO A 78 3.15 5.41 41.06
CA PRO A 78 3.51 6.35 42.10
C PRO A 78 4.56 5.69 43.00
N SER A 79 5.72 6.33 43.08
CA SER A 79 6.86 5.98 43.90
C SER A 79 6.43 5.80 45.35
N VAL A 80 6.60 4.58 45.88
CA VAL A 80 6.57 4.32 47.32
C VAL A 80 7.77 5.01 47.95
N THR A 81 7.53 6.02 48.77
CA THR A 81 8.56 6.62 49.62
C THR A 81 8.87 5.66 50.77
N PRO A 82 10.14 5.27 50.99
CA PRO A 82 10.51 4.57 52.21
C PRO A 82 10.58 5.59 53.34
N SER A 83 9.62 5.55 54.28
CA SER A 83 9.75 6.25 55.56
C SER A 83 10.56 5.37 56.51
N SER A 84 11.88 5.54 56.49
CA SER A 84 12.76 5.15 57.60
C SER A 84 13.21 6.39 58.34
N ASP A 85 13.40 6.22 59.65
CA ASP A 85 13.98 7.12 60.65
C ASP A 85 12.96 8.00 61.40
N LEU A 86 12.93 8.07 62.73
CA LEU A 86 13.92 7.66 63.74
C LEU A 86 13.25 7.73 65.13
N GLY A 87 13.69 6.87 66.06
CA GLY A 87 13.92 7.31 67.45
C GLY A 87 13.06 6.67 68.55
N ALA A 88 13.63 5.67 69.24
CA ALA A 88 13.58 5.60 70.69
C ALA A 88 14.88 4.94 71.21
N PRO A 89 15.62 5.56 72.13
CA PRO A 89 16.88 5.03 72.66
C PRO A 89 16.65 3.93 73.71
N PRO A 90 17.69 3.14 74.05
CA PRO A 90 17.54 1.97 74.90
C PRO A 90 17.59 2.37 76.38
N SER A 91 16.69 1.82 77.19
CA SER A 91 16.80 1.85 78.65
C SER A 91 16.89 0.42 79.16
N GLN A 92 18.10 0.03 79.58
CA GLN A 92 18.33 -1.11 80.46
C GLN A 92 18.21 -0.65 81.92
N LEU A 93 17.24 -1.21 82.65
CA LEU A 93 17.32 -1.83 83.98
C LEU A 93 15.91 -2.14 84.47
#